data_AF-A0A9W7L2C2-F1
#
_entry.id   AF-A0A9W7L2C2-F1
#
_cell.length_a   1.000
_cell.length_b   1.000
_cell.length_c   1.000
_cell.angle_alpha   90.00
_cell.angle_beta   90.00
_cell.angle_gamma   90.00
#
_symmetry.space_group_name_H-M   'P 1'
#
loop_
_entity.id
_entity.type
_entity.pdbx_description
1 polymer ?
#
loop_
_entity_poly.entity_id
_entity_poly.type
_entity_poly.pdbx_seq_one_letter_code
_entity_poly.pdbx_strand_id
1 'polypeptide(L)'
;MHGRNKAEHAKRISDGTFVKALEKKVKNYNKLSDALKSRRGGPDGENEETLNLTSMLLMINPDYYSLWNQRREILIATAMTWEVEDDLTVKALKKNPKCYGAWFHRKWSLLRVGEEAGGLRGEDLEKEIALTEKFLRVDERNFHCWNYRRFVVSLKMGKTGKFKELEGMLIACGFGAQIEGAEGGGGEGEKNDEEFKKIVETEFEFTTSLISSNFSNYSAYHYRSKLLPLLLHLTQPASSTPFDHRLALVTKELSVVQEAVFTEPADQSSWWYQRYLFNFVSPPSHPDPSKTSEPQRRYAELLQAETTPLRELIQEEVGEMGGGGAKWALNAMYFILCELDKIVGMGLGEDAREVLEVLKIQDGDKFERYWSMGKEAEARETTVLFHYLERDTEEPNAFVELKRGAFKGHKDKSKYVAWFWIKPDGSIERLAFRSWDKEHGLRMFEQGMLTNDESGAGWVTSGDEEGEMLELMKRKGVEVGREIVQACVKIW
;
A
#
# COMPACT_ATOMS: atom_id res chain seq x y z
N MET A 1 27.99 1.51 9.66
CA MET A 1 27.76 1.48 8.19
C MET A 1 27.00 2.71 7.73
N HIS A 2 25.92 3.11 8.41
CA HIS A 2 25.15 4.32 8.06
C HIS A 2 25.65 5.58 8.78
N GLY A 3 25.36 6.75 8.21
CA GLY A 3 25.56 8.07 8.84
C GLY A 3 27.01 8.46 9.14
N ARG A 4 28.01 7.69 8.67
CA ARG A 4 29.42 7.99 8.91
C ARG A 4 29.93 8.96 7.84
N ASN A 5 30.23 10.19 8.25
CA ASN A 5 30.91 11.15 7.39
C ASN A 5 32.34 10.65 7.11
N LYS A 6 32.68 10.45 5.83
CA LYS A 6 33.98 9.91 5.41
C LYS A 6 35.14 10.85 5.78
N ALA A 7 34.96 12.15 5.61
CA ALA A 7 35.99 13.15 5.92
C ALA A 7 36.24 13.24 7.43
N GLU A 8 35.18 13.27 8.23
CA GLU A 8 35.29 13.24 9.69
C GLU A 8 35.95 11.94 10.18
N HIS A 9 35.57 10.80 9.59
CA HIS A 9 36.18 9.52 9.92
C HIS A 9 37.68 9.51 9.60
N ALA A 10 38.07 10.00 8.42
CA ALA A 10 39.48 10.11 8.04
C ALA A 10 40.27 10.99 9.04
N LYS A 11 39.71 12.13 9.45
CA LYS A 11 40.30 13.01 10.47
C LYS A 11 40.45 12.34 11.83
N ARG A 12 39.48 11.52 12.24
CA ARG A 12 39.57 10.77 13.50
C ARG A 12 40.64 9.68 13.42
N ILE A 13 40.79 9.01 12.28
CA ILE A 13 41.80 7.95 12.10
C ILE A 13 43.23 8.51 12.02
N SER A 14 43.42 9.77 11.64
CA SER A 14 44.75 10.41 11.71
C SER A 14 45.13 10.85 13.12
N ASP A 15 44.20 10.85 14.08
CA ASP A 15 44.48 11.11 15.50
C ASP A 15 44.99 9.83 16.20
N GLY A 16 46.29 9.82 16.52
CA GLY A 16 46.94 8.69 17.19
C GLY A 16 46.33 8.34 18.56
N THR A 17 45.69 9.28 19.27
CA THR A 17 45.03 8.99 20.54
C THR A 17 43.73 8.21 20.32
N PHE A 18 42.94 8.59 19.32
CA PHE A 18 41.73 7.90 18.92
C PHE A 18 42.04 6.48 18.41
N VAL A 19 43.08 6.33 17.59
CA VAL A 19 43.52 5.01 17.08
C VAL A 19 43.92 4.09 18.23
N LYS A 20 44.75 4.55 19.18
CA LYS A 20 45.13 3.76 20.37
C LYS A 20 43.91 3.35 21.21
N ALA A 21 42.92 4.23 21.36
CA ALA A 21 41.68 3.92 22.07
C ALA A 21 40.84 2.85 21.33
N LEU A 22 40.76 2.92 20.00
CA LEU A 22 40.12 1.90 19.17
C LEU A 22 40.84 0.54 19.26
N GLU A 23 42.16 0.53 19.17
CA GLU A 23 42.97 -0.70 19.32
C GLU A 23 42.74 -1.36 20.68
N LYS A 24 42.71 -0.56 21.76
CA LYS A 24 42.37 -1.07 23.10
C LYS A 24 40.97 -1.68 23.14
N LYS A 25 39.99 -1.04 22.50
CA LYS A 25 38.61 -1.56 22.40
C LYS A 25 38.54 -2.87 21.61
N VAL A 26 39.28 -2.99 20.51
CA VAL A 26 39.36 -4.22 19.71
C VAL A 26 40.05 -5.35 20.50
N LYS A 27 41.16 -5.06 21.19
CA LYS A 27 41.84 -6.02 22.06
C LYS A 27 40.91 -6.54 23.16
N ASN A 28 40.19 -5.64 23.82
CA ASN A 28 39.20 -6.01 24.83
C ASN A 28 38.05 -6.84 24.26
N TYR A 29 37.54 -6.46 23.08
CA TYR A 29 36.50 -7.23 22.38
C TYR A 29 36.96 -8.66 22.09
N ASN A 30 38.14 -8.82 21.51
CA ASN A 30 38.69 -10.14 21.17
C ASN A 30 38.91 -10.98 22.43
N LYS A 31 39.51 -10.40 23.48
CA LYS A 31 39.70 -11.09 24.78
C LYS A 31 38.38 -11.62 25.35
N LEU A 32 37.33 -10.78 25.37
CA LEU A 32 36.01 -11.18 25.86
C LEU A 32 35.38 -12.25 24.95
N SER A 33 35.47 -12.07 23.63
CA SER A 33 34.92 -13.02 22.68
C SER A 33 35.60 -14.39 22.77
N ASP A 34 36.92 -14.43 22.96
CA ASP A 34 37.68 -15.68 23.04
C ASP A 34 37.39 -16.40 24.36
N ALA A 35 37.30 -15.68 25.47
CA ALA A 35 36.87 -16.23 26.76
C ALA A 35 35.45 -16.83 26.69
N LEU A 36 34.51 -16.14 26.05
CA LEU A 36 33.14 -16.63 25.88
C LEU A 36 33.06 -17.86 24.98
N LYS A 37 33.89 -17.92 23.93
CA LYS A 37 33.99 -19.09 23.05
C LYS A 37 34.60 -20.29 23.77
N SER A 38 35.65 -20.09 24.57
CA SER A 38 36.31 -21.18 25.29
C SER A 38 35.45 -21.80 26.39
N ARG A 39 34.54 -21.01 26.98
CA ARG A 39 33.60 -21.49 28.01
C ARG A 39 32.37 -22.19 27.43
N ARG A 40 32.03 -21.95 26.16
CA ARG A 40 30.80 -22.48 25.57
C ARG A 40 30.82 -24.01 25.50
N GLY A 41 29.80 -24.65 26.07
CA GLY A 41 29.71 -26.12 26.14
C GLY A 41 30.65 -26.79 27.14
N GLY A 42 31.41 -26.00 27.91
CA GLY A 42 32.24 -26.49 29.02
C GLY A 42 31.59 -26.28 30.39
N PRO A 43 32.21 -26.77 31.48
CA PRO A 43 31.67 -26.68 32.84
C PRO A 43 31.49 -25.25 33.35
N ASP A 44 32.30 -24.29 32.86
CA ASP A 44 32.20 -22.88 33.19
C ASP A 44 31.25 -22.09 32.24
N GLY A 45 30.53 -22.79 31.36
CA GLY A 45 29.71 -22.19 30.32
C GLY A 45 28.42 -21.53 30.84
N GLU A 46 27.89 -22.03 31.96
CA GLU A 46 26.56 -21.69 32.48
C GLU A 46 26.66 -21.22 33.94
N ASN A 47 27.27 -20.06 34.14
CA ASN A 47 27.38 -19.44 35.47
C ASN A 47 27.27 -17.91 35.38
N GLU A 48 27.14 -17.27 36.55
CA GLU A 48 27.00 -15.82 36.68
C GLU A 48 28.20 -15.05 36.10
N GLU A 49 29.42 -15.58 36.22
CA GLU A 49 30.61 -14.94 35.65
C GLU A 49 30.52 -14.88 34.12
N THR A 50 30.15 -16.00 33.48
CA THR A 50 29.96 -16.08 32.04
C THR A 50 28.80 -15.20 31.58
N LEU A 51 27.71 -15.13 32.37
CA LEU A 51 26.62 -14.18 32.12
C LEU A 51 27.12 -12.73 32.11
N ASN A 52 27.94 -12.34 33.09
CA ASN A 52 28.54 -11.01 33.17
C ASN A 52 29.46 -10.71 31.98
N LEU A 53 30.25 -11.69 31.52
CA LEU A 53 31.06 -11.56 30.31
C LEU A 53 30.20 -11.29 29.06
N THR A 54 29.04 -11.96 28.94
CA THR A 54 28.11 -11.66 27.83
C THR A 54 27.58 -10.23 27.92
N SER A 55 27.23 -9.72 29.11
CA SER A 55 26.81 -8.32 29.31
C SER A 55 27.87 -7.34 28.82
N MET A 56 29.12 -7.55 29.23
CA MET A 56 30.25 -6.69 28.83
C MET A 56 30.43 -6.65 27.31
N LEU A 57 30.36 -7.81 26.65
CA LEU A 57 30.58 -7.89 25.21
C LEU A 57 29.40 -7.33 24.41
N LEU A 58 28.15 -7.54 24.86
CA LEU A 58 26.95 -6.93 24.27
C LEU A 58 26.94 -5.41 24.41
N MET A 59 27.44 -4.89 25.54
CA MET A 59 27.65 -3.45 25.70
C MET A 59 28.70 -2.88 24.75
N ILE A 60 29.60 -3.71 24.19
CA ILE A 60 30.52 -3.31 23.12
C ILE A 60 29.86 -3.46 21.74
N ASN A 61 29.18 -4.58 21.47
CA ASN A 61 28.51 -4.91 20.21
C ASN A 61 27.16 -5.62 20.45
N PRO A 62 26.04 -4.89 20.49
CA PRO A 62 24.74 -5.50 20.71
C PRO A 62 24.24 -6.30 19.50
N ASP A 63 24.82 -6.13 18.31
CA ASP A 63 24.43 -6.87 17.10
C ASP A 63 25.06 -8.28 17.02
N TYR A 64 25.78 -8.71 18.06
CA TYR A 64 26.31 -10.07 18.14
C TYR A 64 25.20 -11.09 18.47
N TYR A 65 24.43 -11.47 17.44
CA TYR A 65 23.21 -12.27 17.59
C TYR A 65 23.39 -13.58 18.38
N SER A 66 24.41 -14.38 18.08
CA SER A 66 24.62 -15.66 18.77
C SER A 66 24.96 -15.50 20.26
N LEU A 67 25.47 -14.33 20.66
CA LEU A 67 25.75 -14.04 22.06
C LEU A 67 24.46 -13.83 22.87
N TRP A 68 23.42 -13.24 22.27
CA TRP A 68 22.10 -13.21 22.89
C TRP A 68 21.54 -14.62 23.08
N ASN A 69 21.77 -15.53 22.13
CA ASN A 69 21.34 -16.93 22.27
C ASN A 69 22.05 -17.62 23.43
N GLN A 70 23.38 -17.53 23.47
CA GLN A 70 24.18 -18.05 24.59
C GLN A 70 23.72 -17.47 25.93
N ARG A 71 23.42 -16.16 25.96
CA ARG A 71 22.90 -15.52 27.17
C ARG A 71 21.57 -16.14 27.62
N ARG A 72 20.64 -16.41 26.70
CA ARG A 72 19.38 -17.10 27.03
C ARG A 72 19.60 -18.51 27.57
N GLU A 73 20.51 -19.27 26.99
CA GLU A 73 20.90 -20.60 27.47
C GLU A 73 21.38 -20.54 28.93
N ILE A 74 22.27 -19.58 29.25
CA ILE A 74 22.80 -19.39 30.61
C ILE A 74 21.70 -18.99 31.60
N LEU A 75 20.83 -18.05 31.24
CA LEU A 75 19.74 -17.59 32.12
C LEU A 75 18.78 -18.73 32.47
N ILE A 76 18.42 -19.56 31.49
CA ILE A 76 17.58 -20.75 31.70
C ILE A 76 18.29 -21.74 32.63
N ALA A 77 19.56 -22.04 32.39
CA ALA A 77 20.32 -23.01 33.18
C ALA A 77 20.54 -22.57 34.63
N THR A 78 20.70 -21.26 34.86
CA THR A 78 21.04 -20.71 36.17
C THR A 78 19.82 -20.29 37.01
N ALA A 79 18.62 -20.26 36.41
CA ALA A 79 17.40 -19.74 37.05
C ALA A 79 17.59 -18.34 37.68
N MET A 80 18.46 -17.52 37.07
CA MET A 80 18.69 -16.15 37.51
C MET A 80 17.51 -15.25 37.16
N THR A 81 17.31 -14.21 37.97
CA THR A 81 16.14 -13.35 37.84
C THR A 81 16.21 -12.44 36.60
N TRP A 82 15.08 -12.23 35.95
CA TRP A 82 14.98 -11.57 34.65
C TRP A 82 15.11 -10.05 34.71
N GLU A 83 15.04 -9.44 35.89
CA GLU A 83 15.12 -7.99 36.05
C GLU A 83 16.48 -7.43 35.60
N VAL A 84 17.54 -8.25 35.64
CA VAL A 84 18.87 -7.89 35.14
C VAL A 84 18.87 -7.70 33.61
N GLU A 85 17.95 -8.34 32.89
CA GLU A 85 17.81 -8.23 31.44
C GLU A 85 17.17 -6.92 31.00
N ASP A 86 16.34 -6.33 31.84
CA ASP A 86 15.68 -5.05 31.53
C ASP A 86 16.71 -3.93 31.34
N ASP A 87 17.61 -3.78 32.30
CA ASP A 87 18.65 -2.76 32.23
C ASP A 87 19.61 -3.01 31.05
N LEU A 88 20.02 -4.26 30.82
CA LEU A 88 20.92 -4.58 29.71
C LEU A 88 20.28 -4.28 28.35
N THR A 89 19.03 -4.70 28.13
CA THR A 89 18.34 -4.45 26.86
C THR A 89 18.10 -2.96 26.64
N VAL A 90 17.70 -2.21 27.66
CA VAL A 90 17.56 -0.74 27.57
C VAL A 90 18.90 -0.07 27.24
N LYS A 91 20.00 -0.48 27.90
CA LYS A 91 21.35 0.05 27.60
C LYS A 91 21.80 -0.28 26.17
N ALA A 92 21.55 -1.51 25.71
CA ALA A 92 21.84 -1.93 24.35
C ALA A 92 21.02 -1.12 23.32
N LEU A 93 19.73 -0.91 23.57
CA LEU A 93 18.83 -0.14 22.71
C LEU A 93 19.13 1.36 22.71
N LYS A 94 19.53 1.95 23.83
CA LYS A 94 20.01 3.35 23.87
C LYS A 94 21.26 3.53 23.00
N LYS A 95 22.11 2.50 22.91
CA LYS A 95 23.31 2.52 22.07
C LYS A 95 23.01 2.25 20.59
N ASN A 96 22.13 1.28 20.31
CA ASN A 96 21.66 0.96 18.97
C ASN A 96 20.14 0.69 19.00
N PRO A 97 19.29 1.71 18.77
CA PRO A 97 17.84 1.56 18.81
C PRO A 97 17.26 0.63 17.74
N LYS A 98 18.08 0.25 16.74
CA LYS A 98 17.73 -0.62 15.61
C LYS A 98 18.33 -2.02 15.74
N CYS A 99 18.80 -2.38 16.94
CA CYS A 99 19.38 -3.69 17.21
C CYS A 99 18.28 -4.77 17.30
N TYR A 100 18.21 -5.66 16.31
CA TYR A 100 17.29 -6.80 16.31
C TYR A 100 17.47 -7.70 17.54
N GLY A 101 18.72 -8.02 17.87
CA GLY A 101 19.04 -8.92 18.99
C GLY A 101 18.49 -8.40 20.33
N ALA A 102 18.67 -7.11 20.62
CA ALA A 102 18.19 -6.50 21.85
C ALA A 102 16.66 -6.45 21.93
N TRP A 103 15.96 -6.07 20.85
CA TRP A 103 14.49 -6.08 20.83
C TRP A 103 13.91 -7.49 20.97
N PHE A 104 14.49 -8.47 20.27
CA PHE A 104 14.05 -9.86 20.34
C PHE A 104 14.30 -10.46 21.73
N HIS A 105 15.46 -10.20 22.31
CA HIS A 105 15.78 -10.64 23.66
C HIS A 105 14.85 -10.01 24.70
N ARG A 106 14.49 -8.74 24.54
CA ARG A 106 13.49 -8.08 25.40
C ARG A 106 12.10 -8.72 25.29
N LYS A 107 11.65 -9.07 24.08
CA LYS A 107 10.38 -9.81 23.89
C LYS A 107 10.42 -11.14 24.63
N TRP A 108 11.50 -11.89 24.43
CA TRP A 108 11.68 -13.18 25.08
C TRP A 108 11.71 -13.07 26.61
N SER A 109 12.46 -12.11 27.16
CA SER A 109 12.54 -11.87 28.60
C SER A 109 11.18 -11.55 29.22
N LEU A 110 10.37 -10.71 28.55
CA LEU A 110 9.02 -10.39 29.01
C LEU A 110 8.14 -11.65 29.08
N LEU A 111 8.18 -12.51 28.06
CA LEU A 111 7.38 -13.75 28.07
C LEU A 111 7.81 -14.69 29.19
N ARG A 112 9.13 -14.81 29.46
CA ARG A 112 9.64 -15.63 30.58
C ARG A 112 9.17 -15.13 31.95
N VAL A 113 9.20 -13.81 32.17
CA VAL A 113 8.63 -13.20 33.39
C VAL A 113 7.16 -13.58 33.55
N GLY A 114 6.40 -13.56 32.45
CA GLY A 114 5.01 -14.02 32.43
C GLY A 114 4.86 -15.49 32.81
N GLU A 115 5.61 -16.37 32.16
CA GLU A 115 5.57 -17.82 32.40
C GLU A 115 5.88 -18.17 33.86
N GLU A 116 6.93 -17.58 34.44
CA GLU A 116 7.32 -17.86 35.83
C GLU A 116 6.35 -17.29 36.86
N ALA A 117 5.75 -16.13 36.58
CA ALA A 117 4.77 -15.49 37.46
C ALA A 117 3.35 -16.10 37.33
N GLY A 118 3.14 -17.06 36.42
CA GLY A 118 1.81 -17.59 36.11
C GLY A 118 0.91 -16.62 35.32
N GLY A 119 1.51 -15.62 34.67
CA GLY A 119 0.87 -14.62 33.83
C GLY A 119 1.48 -13.23 34.00
N LEU A 120 1.58 -12.46 32.91
CA LEU A 120 2.01 -11.06 32.97
C LEU A 120 0.98 -10.19 33.67
N ARG A 121 1.37 -9.30 34.59
CA ARG A 121 0.44 -8.34 35.21
C ARG A 121 0.20 -7.16 34.27
N GLY A 122 -0.91 -6.45 34.47
CA GLY A 122 -1.21 -5.24 33.71
C GLY A 122 -0.10 -4.20 33.83
N GLU A 123 0.42 -4.00 35.04
CA GLU A 123 1.53 -3.08 35.33
C GLU A 123 2.81 -3.39 34.55
N ASP A 124 3.10 -4.66 34.30
CA ASP A 124 4.29 -5.07 33.54
C ASP A 124 4.14 -4.65 32.07
N LEU A 125 2.94 -4.81 31.49
CA LEU A 125 2.64 -4.36 30.13
C LEU A 125 2.62 -2.83 30.00
N GLU A 126 2.10 -2.11 31.01
CA GLU A 126 2.10 -0.64 30.99
C GLU A 126 3.52 -0.06 31.06
N LYS A 127 4.43 -0.69 31.82
CA LYS A 127 5.84 -0.30 31.84
C LYS A 127 6.47 -0.43 30.46
N GLU A 128 6.18 -1.50 29.74
CA GLU A 128 6.68 -1.72 28.38
C GLU A 128 6.08 -0.75 27.37
N ILE A 129 4.78 -0.45 27.46
CA ILE A 129 4.11 0.58 26.65
C ILE A 129 4.79 1.93 26.89
N ALA A 130 4.97 2.34 28.13
CA ALA A 130 5.64 3.59 28.49
C ALA A 130 7.11 3.64 28.03
N LEU A 131 7.80 2.49 27.99
CA LEU A 131 9.14 2.40 27.40
C LEU A 131 9.11 2.65 25.89
N THR A 132 8.14 2.09 25.17
CA THR A 132 8.01 2.32 23.73
C THR A 132 7.82 3.80 23.41
N GLU A 133 7.02 4.52 24.21
CA GLU A 133 6.85 5.95 24.03
C GLU A 133 8.14 6.74 24.20
N LYS A 134 9.00 6.34 25.16
CA LYS A 134 10.32 6.97 25.35
C LYS A 134 11.19 6.79 24.12
N PHE A 135 11.18 5.62 23.49
CA PHE A 135 11.95 5.38 22.26
C PHE A 135 11.34 6.07 21.04
N LEU A 136 10.01 6.09 20.91
CA LEU A 136 9.32 6.78 19.82
C LEU A 136 9.44 8.30 19.91
N ARG A 137 9.57 8.89 21.12
CA ARG A 137 9.92 10.31 21.27
C ARG A 137 11.31 10.66 20.73
N VAL A 138 12.23 9.69 20.65
CA VAL A 138 13.59 9.90 20.11
C VAL A 138 13.62 9.62 18.61
N ASP A 139 12.96 8.55 18.16
CA ASP A 139 12.83 8.19 16.75
C ASP A 139 11.43 7.60 16.52
N GLU A 140 10.49 8.46 16.14
CA GLU A 140 9.10 8.09 15.87
C GLU A 140 8.94 7.17 14.63
N ARG A 141 10.01 7.00 13.84
CA ARG A 141 10.05 6.09 12.69
C ARG A 141 10.75 4.77 13.01
N ASN A 142 11.09 4.52 14.27
CA ASN A 142 11.71 3.27 14.69
C ASN A 142 10.72 2.10 14.58
N PHE A 143 10.72 1.42 13.44
CA PHE A 143 9.80 0.31 13.18
C PHE A 143 10.00 -0.88 14.14
N HIS A 144 11.19 -1.05 14.73
CA HIS A 144 11.40 -2.09 15.75
C HIS A 144 10.63 -1.77 17.02
N CYS A 145 10.66 -0.49 17.43
CA CYS A 145 9.90 -0.01 18.58
C CYS A 145 8.39 -0.12 18.32
N TRP A 146 7.91 0.24 17.12
CA TRP A 146 6.51 0.01 16.73
C TRP A 146 6.12 -1.47 16.75
N ASN A 147 6.98 -2.35 16.24
CA ASN A 147 6.76 -3.80 16.29
C ASN A 147 6.80 -4.36 17.73
N TYR A 148 7.53 -3.73 18.63
CA TYR A 148 7.54 -4.08 20.05
C TYR A 148 6.30 -3.51 20.77
N ARG A 149 5.85 -2.30 20.42
CA ARG A 149 4.60 -1.75 20.96
C ARG A 149 3.41 -2.63 20.58
N ARG A 150 3.28 -2.98 19.29
CA ARG A 150 2.23 -3.90 18.82
C ARG A 150 2.23 -5.22 19.56
N PHE A 151 3.41 -5.80 19.79
CA PHE A 151 3.56 -7.01 20.59
C PHE A 151 2.95 -6.88 21.99
N VAL A 152 3.34 -5.85 22.73
CA VAL A 152 2.91 -5.63 24.11
C VAL A 152 1.41 -5.34 24.15
N VAL A 153 0.91 -4.54 23.22
CA VAL A 153 -0.51 -4.25 23.06
C VAL A 153 -1.30 -5.51 22.74
N SER A 154 -0.79 -6.38 21.87
CA SER A 154 -1.40 -7.70 21.59
C SER A 154 -1.50 -8.55 22.84
N LEU A 155 -0.46 -8.60 23.68
CA LEU A 155 -0.52 -9.32 24.96
C LEU A 155 -1.59 -8.72 25.87
N LYS A 156 -1.68 -7.38 25.94
CA LYS A 156 -2.69 -6.67 26.73
C LYS A 156 -4.12 -6.96 26.24
N MET A 157 -4.32 -6.97 24.92
CA MET A 157 -5.58 -7.39 24.28
C MET A 157 -5.91 -8.85 24.56
N GLY A 158 -4.91 -9.75 24.56
CA GLY A 158 -5.06 -11.17 24.86
C GLY A 158 -5.68 -11.43 26.24
N LYS A 159 -5.31 -10.60 27.22
CA LYS A 159 -5.80 -10.72 28.60
C LYS A 159 -7.29 -10.45 28.78
N THR A 160 -7.95 -9.78 27.84
CA THR A 160 -9.40 -9.56 27.91
C THR A 160 -10.20 -10.79 27.48
N GLY A 161 -9.56 -11.84 26.95
CA GLY A 161 -10.26 -13.03 26.47
C GLY A 161 -10.97 -12.85 25.11
N LYS A 162 -11.06 -11.61 24.59
CA LYS A 162 -11.61 -11.32 23.25
C LYS A 162 -10.75 -11.79 22.09
N PHE A 163 -9.49 -12.10 22.36
CA PHE A 163 -8.56 -12.51 21.32
C PHE A 163 -9.06 -13.74 20.55
N LYS A 164 -9.64 -14.74 21.21
CA LYS A 164 -10.13 -15.95 20.53
C LYS A 164 -11.29 -15.66 19.57
N GLU A 165 -12.18 -14.73 19.94
CA GLU A 165 -13.29 -14.30 19.09
C GLU A 165 -12.80 -13.50 17.87
N LEU A 166 -11.81 -12.62 18.10
CA LEU A 166 -11.32 -11.68 17.09
C LEU A 166 -9.98 -12.08 16.45
N GLU A 167 -9.53 -13.32 16.62
CA GLU A 167 -8.18 -13.76 16.27
C GLU A 167 -7.86 -13.46 14.80
N GLY A 168 -8.75 -13.86 13.88
CA GLY A 168 -8.56 -13.61 12.45
C GLY A 168 -8.47 -12.12 12.12
N MET A 169 -9.27 -11.29 12.78
CA MET A 169 -9.25 -9.84 12.60
C MET A 169 -7.97 -9.21 13.17
N LEU A 170 -7.53 -9.64 14.35
CA LEU A 170 -6.31 -9.20 14.99
C LEU A 170 -5.07 -9.62 14.18
N ILE A 171 -5.04 -10.82 13.63
CA ILE A 171 -4.01 -11.27 12.69
C ILE A 171 -3.98 -10.36 11.46
N ALA A 172 -5.13 -10.11 10.82
CA ALA A 172 -5.23 -9.22 9.65
C ALA A 172 -4.78 -7.78 9.96
N CYS A 173 -5.04 -7.32 11.19
CA CYS A 173 -4.59 -6.03 11.69
C CYS A 173 -3.12 -6.02 12.18
N GLY A 174 -2.42 -7.16 12.16
CA GLY A 174 -1.00 -7.24 12.53
C GLY A 174 -0.74 -7.35 14.04
N PHE A 175 -1.74 -7.78 14.81
CA PHE A 175 -1.66 -8.05 16.25
C PHE A 175 -1.51 -9.55 16.60
N GLY A 176 -1.69 -10.48 15.65
CA GLY A 176 -1.86 -11.89 16.01
C GLY A 176 -0.60 -12.77 16.14
N ALA A 177 0.57 -12.36 15.63
CA ALA A 177 1.69 -13.29 15.44
C ALA A 177 2.52 -13.67 16.70
N GLN A 178 2.09 -13.32 17.92
CA GLN A 178 3.01 -13.27 19.08
C GLN A 178 2.38 -13.69 20.42
N ILE A 179 1.38 -14.58 20.41
CA ILE A 179 0.55 -14.87 21.61
C ILE A 179 0.44 -16.37 21.93
N GLU A 180 1.49 -17.15 21.71
CA GLU A 180 1.64 -18.41 22.45
C GLU A 180 1.99 -18.04 23.90
N GLY A 181 0.98 -17.76 24.74
CA GLY A 181 1.19 -17.45 26.17
C GLY A 181 0.29 -16.40 26.84
N ALA A 182 -0.64 -15.73 26.15
CA ALA A 182 -1.63 -14.85 26.81
C ALA A 182 -2.92 -15.59 27.24
N GLU A 183 -2.81 -16.88 27.54
CA GLU A 183 -3.94 -17.63 28.11
C GLU A 183 -4.03 -17.35 29.61
N GLY A 184 -4.92 -16.44 29.99
CA GLY A 184 -5.12 -16.10 31.39
C GLY A 184 -6.20 -15.06 31.59
N GLY A 185 -7.47 -15.47 31.49
CA GLY A 185 -8.60 -14.59 31.73
C GLY A 185 -9.95 -15.30 31.57
N GLY A 186 -10.35 -16.10 32.57
CA GLY A 186 -11.73 -16.56 32.73
C GLY A 186 -12.49 -15.57 33.60
N GLY A 187 -13.15 -14.59 32.99
CA GLY A 187 -13.93 -13.54 33.68
C GLY A 187 -15.06 -12.99 32.81
N GLU A 188 -16.09 -12.44 33.46
CA GLU A 188 -17.41 -12.04 32.93
C GLU A 188 -17.36 -11.16 31.67
N GLY A 189 -18.14 -11.54 30.64
CA GLY A 189 -18.06 -11.03 29.27
C GLY A 189 -18.06 -9.51 29.11
N GLU A 190 -19.06 -8.79 29.62
CA GLU A 190 -19.23 -7.35 29.34
C GLU A 190 -18.07 -6.46 29.82
N LYS A 191 -17.45 -6.79 30.95
CA LYS A 191 -16.32 -6.01 31.49
C LYS A 191 -15.08 -6.13 30.60
N ASN A 192 -14.91 -7.29 29.98
CA ASN A 192 -13.79 -7.56 29.08
C ASN A 192 -13.94 -6.85 27.72
N ASP A 193 -15.18 -6.69 27.25
CA ASP A 193 -15.50 -5.97 26.02
C ASP A 193 -15.11 -4.50 26.13
N GLU A 194 -15.50 -3.86 27.24
CA GLU A 194 -15.17 -2.45 27.50
C GLU A 194 -13.67 -2.24 27.70
N GLU A 195 -12.98 -3.17 28.38
CA GLU A 195 -11.52 -3.10 28.53
C GLU A 195 -10.80 -3.23 27.18
N PHE A 196 -11.22 -4.17 26.33
CA PHE A 196 -10.64 -4.33 24.99
C PHE A 196 -10.86 -3.08 24.13
N LYS A 197 -12.07 -2.54 24.15
CA LYS A 197 -12.41 -1.29 23.46
C LYS A 197 -11.55 -0.13 23.94
N LYS A 198 -11.39 0.03 25.25
CA LYS A 198 -10.55 1.07 25.84
C LYS A 198 -9.08 0.95 25.40
N ILE A 199 -8.54 -0.27 25.26
CA ILE A 199 -7.18 -0.48 24.75
C ILE A 199 -7.06 0.04 23.31
N VAL A 200 -8.00 -0.32 22.44
CA VAL A 200 -8.02 0.12 21.03
C VAL A 200 -8.16 1.64 20.93
N GLU A 201 -9.07 2.24 21.69
CA GLU A 201 -9.27 3.69 21.73
C GLU A 201 -8.02 4.42 22.23
N THR A 202 -7.39 3.94 23.30
CA THR A 202 -6.14 4.52 23.84
C THR A 202 -5.02 4.49 22.80
N GLU A 203 -4.84 3.38 22.07
CA GLU A 203 -3.83 3.30 21.02
C GLU A 203 -4.18 4.18 19.80
N PHE A 204 -5.46 4.32 19.50
CA PHE A 204 -5.93 5.21 18.44
C PHE A 204 -5.66 6.67 18.79
N GLU A 205 -5.97 7.10 20.02
CA GLU A 205 -5.64 8.42 20.57
C GLU A 205 -4.13 8.67 20.61
N PHE A 206 -3.34 7.66 20.96
CA PHE A 206 -1.87 7.75 20.88
C PHE A 206 -1.42 8.08 19.46
N THR A 207 -1.95 7.41 18.42
CA THR A 207 -1.62 7.78 17.03
C THR A 207 -2.11 9.18 16.66
N THR A 208 -3.28 9.62 17.15
CA THR A 208 -3.76 10.99 16.94
C THR A 208 -2.75 11.99 17.47
N SER A 209 -2.28 11.80 18.72
CA SER A 209 -1.32 12.71 19.35
C SER A 209 -0.01 12.83 18.57
N LEU A 210 0.48 11.71 17.99
CA LEU A 210 1.70 11.71 17.19
C LEU A 210 1.50 12.42 15.85
N ILE A 211 0.39 12.15 15.16
CA ILE A 211 0.07 12.80 13.88
C ILE A 211 -0.13 14.31 14.06
N SER A 212 -0.84 14.73 15.12
CA SER A 212 -1.00 16.17 15.43
C SER A 212 0.31 16.85 15.77
N SER A 213 1.31 16.12 16.31
CA SER A 213 2.63 16.67 16.58
C SER A 213 3.56 16.67 15.36
N ASN A 214 3.38 15.71 14.46
CA ASN A 214 4.12 15.60 13.21
C ASN A 214 3.24 14.93 12.14
N PHE A 215 2.72 15.75 11.21
CA PHE A 215 1.89 15.28 10.10
C PHE A 215 2.64 14.34 9.17
N SER A 216 3.96 14.40 9.11
CA SER A 216 4.79 13.49 8.31
C SER A 216 5.02 12.09 8.94
N ASN A 217 4.34 11.76 10.05
CA ASN A 217 4.57 10.51 10.77
C ASN A 217 3.89 9.29 10.10
N TYR A 218 4.54 8.76 9.05
CA TYR A 218 4.09 7.56 8.34
C TYR A 218 3.84 6.35 9.25
N SER A 219 4.62 6.19 10.32
CA SER A 219 4.49 5.03 11.20
C SER A 219 3.21 5.11 12.05
N ALA A 220 2.86 6.31 12.51
CA ALA A 220 1.60 6.56 13.20
C ALA A 220 0.41 6.32 12.28
N TYR A 221 0.42 6.84 11.04
CA TYR A 221 -0.63 6.55 10.05
C TYR A 221 -0.76 5.05 9.74
N HIS A 222 0.37 4.36 9.55
CA HIS A 222 0.37 2.91 9.33
C HIS A 222 -0.28 2.17 10.50
N TYR A 223 0.07 2.53 11.74
CA TYR A 223 -0.51 1.89 12.91
C TYR A 223 -2.00 2.23 13.06
N ARG A 224 -2.38 3.48 12.79
CA ARG A 224 -3.77 3.93 12.77
C ARG A 224 -4.61 3.14 11.77
N SER A 225 -4.06 2.84 10.58
CA SER A 225 -4.70 1.98 9.57
C SER A 225 -4.91 0.52 10.03
N LYS A 226 -4.21 0.08 11.08
CA LYS A 226 -4.38 -1.23 11.71
C LYS A 226 -5.39 -1.22 12.84
N LEU A 227 -5.56 -0.08 13.50
CA LEU A 227 -6.53 0.12 14.58
C LEU A 227 -7.93 0.44 14.05
N LEU A 228 -8.02 1.13 12.91
CA LEU A 228 -9.29 1.59 12.34
C LEU A 228 -10.31 0.46 12.09
N PRO A 229 -9.94 -0.73 11.56
CA PRO A 229 -10.88 -1.84 11.44
C PRO A 229 -11.41 -2.31 12.80
N LEU A 230 -10.54 -2.42 13.81
CA LEU A 230 -10.93 -2.83 15.17
C LEU A 230 -11.91 -1.83 15.77
N LEU A 231 -11.62 -0.53 15.65
CA LEU A 231 -12.49 0.53 16.12
C LEU A 231 -13.86 0.48 15.42
N LEU A 232 -13.89 0.25 14.11
CA LEU A 232 -15.13 0.09 13.35
C LEU A 232 -16.01 -1.03 13.92
N HIS A 233 -15.42 -2.19 14.20
CA HIS A 233 -16.13 -3.34 14.77
C HIS A 233 -16.68 -3.06 16.17
N LEU A 234 -15.89 -2.37 17.02
CA LEU A 234 -16.22 -2.13 18.43
C LEU A 234 -17.21 -0.99 18.67
N THR A 235 -17.38 -0.10 17.70
CA THR A 235 -18.15 1.14 17.87
C THR A 235 -19.44 1.18 17.04
N GLN A 236 -19.77 0.10 16.32
CA GLN A 236 -20.93 0.09 15.43
C GLN A 236 -22.24 0.26 16.24
N PRO A 237 -23.00 1.34 16.02
CA PRO A 237 -24.30 1.53 16.67
C PRO A 237 -25.35 0.55 16.13
N ALA A 238 -26.25 0.08 16.98
CA ALA A 238 -27.35 -0.81 16.58
C ALA A 238 -28.30 -0.19 15.53
N SER A 239 -28.35 1.14 15.46
CA SER A 239 -29.19 1.90 14.54
C SER A 239 -28.52 2.21 13.19
N SER A 240 -27.24 1.89 13.00
CA SER A 240 -26.46 2.27 11.82
C SER A 240 -26.12 1.06 10.96
N THR A 241 -26.23 1.21 9.63
CA THR A 241 -25.74 0.15 8.73
C THR A 241 -24.20 0.07 8.81
N PRO A 242 -23.59 -1.10 8.51
CA PRO A 242 -22.13 -1.23 8.52
C PRO A 242 -21.42 -0.23 7.58
N PHE A 243 -22.07 0.16 6.48
CA PHE A 243 -21.54 1.16 5.56
C PHE A 243 -21.64 2.58 6.14
N ASP A 244 -22.78 2.94 6.73
CA ASP A 244 -23.00 4.28 7.30
C ASP A 244 -22.01 4.59 8.43
N HIS A 245 -21.81 3.61 9.31
CA HIS A 245 -20.85 3.74 10.41
C HIS A 245 -19.42 3.91 9.88
N ARG A 246 -19.06 3.11 8.86
CA ARG A 246 -17.74 3.20 8.21
C ARG A 246 -17.53 4.53 7.51
N LEU A 247 -18.54 5.02 6.80
CA LEU A 247 -18.52 6.30 6.12
C LEU A 247 -18.34 7.43 7.12
N ALA A 248 -19.12 7.46 8.21
CA ALA A 248 -18.99 8.47 9.26
C ALA A 248 -17.59 8.50 9.89
N LEU A 249 -17.02 7.32 10.18
CA LEU A 249 -15.68 7.19 10.72
C LEU A 249 -14.61 7.70 9.72
N VAL A 250 -14.72 7.33 8.46
CA VAL A 250 -13.79 7.76 7.40
C VAL A 250 -13.89 9.25 7.12
N THR A 251 -15.09 9.83 7.11
CA THR A 251 -15.26 11.28 6.96
C THR A 251 -14.52 12.06 8.05
N LYS A 252 -14.61 11.60 9.31
CA LYS A 252 -13.84 12.22 10.42
C LYS A 252 -12.33 12.12 10.21
N GLU A 253 -11.86 10.98 9.72
CA GLU A 253 -10.43 10.76 9.44
C GLU A 253 -9.94 11.58 8.25
N LEU A 254 -10.77 11.77 7.22
CA LEU A 254 -10.44 12.62 6.07
C LEU A 254 -10.26 14.08 6.48
N SER A 255 -11.02 14.60 7.45
CA SER A 255 -10.79 15.95 7.98
C SER A 255 -9.37 16.10 8.57
N VAL A 256 -8.88 15.11 9.31
CA VAL A 256 -7.50 15.10 9.84
C VAL A 256 -6.47 15.03 8.71
N VAL A 257 -6.77 14.25 7.66
CA VAL A 257 -5.90 14.17 6.48
C VAL A 257 -5.86 15.49 5.72
N GLN A 258 -7.00 16.17 5.56
CA GLN A 258 -7.09 17.47 4.92
C GLN A 258 -6.20 18.49 5.64
N GLU A 259 -6.33 18.62 6.96
CA GLU A 259 -5.45 19.49 7.76
C GLU A 259 -3.96 19.20 7.51
N ALA A 260 -3.59 17.92 7.44
CA ALA A 260 -2.22 17.49 7.19
C ALA A 260 -1.71 17.84 5.78
N VAL A 261 -2.48 17.51 4.74
CA VAL A 261 -2.06 17.71 3.33
C VAL A 261 -2.06 19.18 2.91
N PHE A 262 -2.89 20.02 3.53
CA PHE A 262 -2.82 21.48 3.32
C PHE A 262 -1.66 22.13 4.10
N THR A 263 -1.19 21.49 5.18
CA THR A 263 -0.04 22.00 5.94
C THR A 263 1.30 21.58 5.32
N GLU A 264 1.42 20.31 4.90
CA GLU A 264 2.63 19.74 4.29
C GLU A 264 2.29 18.93 3.02
N PRO A 265 1.88 19.58 1.91
CA PRO A 265 1.42 18.88 0.70
C PRO A 265 2.48 18.01 0.03
N ALA A 266 3.77 18.29 0.27
CA ALA A 266 4.88 17.49 -0.24
C ALA A 266 5.11 16.19 0.56
N ASP A 267 4.61 16.07 1.79
CA ASP A 267 4.78 14.84 2.58
C ASP A 267 3.81 13.74 2.11
N GLN A 268 4.37 12.58 1.78
CA GLN A 268 3.61 11.49 1.18
C GLN A 268 2.70 10.74 2.17
N SER A 269 2.91 10.87 3.48
CA SER A 269 2.32 9.97 4.49
C SER A 269 0.80 10.13 4.56
N SER A 270 0.34 11.38 4.63
CA SER A 270 -1.08 11.72 4.67
C SER A 270 -1.79 11.33 3.38
N TRP A 271 -1.13 11.46 2.22
CA TRP A 271 -1.67 11.02 0.92
C TRP A 271 -1.87 9.51 0.83
N TRP A 272 -0.90 8.73 1.33
CA TRP A 272 -1.05 7.27 1.39
C TRP A 272 -2.17 6.86 2.35
N TYR A 273 -2.33 7.56 3.47
CA TYR A 273 -3.44 7.31 4.39
C TYR A 273 -4.79 7.71 3.79
N GLN A 274 -4.89 8.83 3.07
CA GLN A 274 -6.08 9.24 2.31
C GLN A 274 -6.53 8.13 1.36
N ARG A 275 -5.59 7.61 0.57
CA ARG A 275 -5.87 6.52 -0.37
C ARG A 275 -6.31 5.26 0.36
N TYR A 276 -5.73 4.94 1.50
CA TYR A 276 -6.20 3.83 2.33
C TYR A 276 -7.65 4.05 2.78
N LEU A 277 -8.00 5.25 3.25
CA LEU A 277 -9.35 5.59 3.71
C LEU A 277 -10.41 5.42 2.60
N PHE A 278 -10.12 5.87 1.37
CA PHE A 278 -11.02 5.66 0.24
C PHE A 278 -11.23 4.17 -0.06
N ASN A 279 -10.16 3.38 -0.10
CA ASN A 279 -10.27 1.94 -0.30
C ASN A 279 -10.99 1.24 0.86
N PHE A 280 -10.82 1.74 2.10
CA PHE A 280 -11.45 1.19 3.28
C PHE A 280 -12.97 1.40 3.26
N VAL A 281 -13.44 2.60 2.88
CA VAL A 281 -14.87 2.92 2.79
C VAL A 281 -15.55 2.36 1.53
N SER A 282 -14.78 2.09 0.46
CA SER A 282 -15.32 1.62 -0.82
C SER A 282 -16.35 0.50 -0.65
N PRO A 283 -17.60 0.69 -1.12
CA PRO A 283 -18.61 -0.35 -1.10
C PRO A 283 -18.34 -1.38 -2.21
N PRO A 284 -18.93 -2.59 -2.11
CA PRO A 284 -18.92 -3.54 -3.22
C PRO A 284 -19.62 -2.97 -4.45
N SER A 285 -19.15 -3.34 -5.65
CA SER A 285 -19.83 -3.02 -6.90
C SER A 285 -21.21 -3.68 -6.96
N HIS A 286 -22.18 -2.99 -7.57
CA HIS A 286 -23.47 -3.59 -7.85
C HIS A 286 -23.31 -4.80 -8.81
N PRO A 287 -24.05 -5.91 -8.61
CA PRO A 287 -23.95 -7.09 -9.49
C PRO A 287 -24.30 -6.79 -10.95
N ASP A 288 -25.22 -5.85 -11.17
CA ASP A 288 -25.57 -5.31 -12.49
C ASP A 288 -24.79 -4.00 -12.71
N PRO A 289 -23.83 -3.94 -13.65
CA PRO A 289 -23.00 -2.77 -13.92
C PRO A 289 -23.78 -1.53 -14.39
N SER A 290 -25.04 -1.69 -14.83
CA SER A 290 -25.88 -0.57 -15.25
C SER A 290 -26.57 0.15 -14.09
N LYS A 291 -26.41 -0.36 -12.86
CA LYS A 291 -27.07 0.16 -11.66
C LYS A 291 -26.07 0.59 -10.60
N THR A 292 -26.42 1.66 -9.90
CA THR A 292 -25.63 2.19 -8.79
C THR A 292 -26.43 2.09 -7.50
N SER A 293 -25.93 1.31 -6.54
CA SER A 293 -26.53 1.15 -5.21
C SER A 293 -26.40 2.40 -4.35
N GLU A 294 -27.23 2.53 -3.32
CA GLU A 294 -27.18 3.67 -2.39
C GLU A 294 -25.79 3.86 -1.72
N PRO A 295 -25.11 2.81 -1.21
CA PRO A 295 -23.74 2.94 -0.73
C PRO A 295 -22.76 3.46 -1.79
N GLN A 296 -22.89 3.01 -3.04
CA GLN A 296 -22.04 3.51 -4.13
C GLN A 296 -22.29 4.98 -4.44
N ARG A 297 -23.55 5.44 -4.40
CA ARG A 297 -23.89 6.87 -4.57
C ARG A 297 -23.26 7.72 -3.48
N ARG A 298 -23.41 7.34 -2.21
CA ARG A 298 -22.84 8.06 -1.08
C ARG A 298 -21.31 8.02 -1.05
N TYR A 299 -20.70 6.94 -1.52
CA TYR A 299 -19.25 6.89 -1.72
C TYR A 299 -18.81 7.85 -2.85
N ALA A 300 -19.55 7.92 -3.96
CA ALA A 300 -19.28 8.90 -5.01
C ALA A 300 -19.45 10.35 -4.53
N GLU A 301 -20.44 10.64 -3.70
CA GLU A 301 -20.62 11.96 -3.07
C GLU A 301 -19.41 12.34 -2.20
N LEU A 302 -18.89 11.40 -1.39
CA LEU A 302 -17.67 11.60 -0.61
C LEU A 302 -16.47 11.91 -1.52
N LEU A 303 -16.25 11.08 -2.54
CA LEU A 303 -15.16 11.26 -3.50
C LEU A 303 -15.27 12.62 -4.23
N GLN A 304 -16.47 13.00 -4.65
CA GLN A 304 -16.73 14.28 -5.32
C GLN A 304 -16.45 15.45 -4.38
N ALA A 305 -16.86 15.38 -3.11
CA ALA A 305 -16.58 16.42 -2.12
C ALA A 305 -15.07 16.66 -1.94
N GLU A 306 -14.25 15.61 -2.01
CA GLU A 306 -12.78 15.72 -1.92
C GLU A 306 -12.13 16.32 -3.18
N THR A 307 -12.82 16.37 -4.33
CA THR A 307 -12.24 16.99 -5.54
C THR A 307 -12.07 18.50 -5.41
N THR A 308 -12.96 19.18 -4.67
CA THR A 308 -12.91 20.63 -4.49
C THR A 308 -11.62 21.10 -3.79
N PRO A 309 -11.31 20.64 -2.56
CA PRO A 309 -10.07 21.03 -1.89
C PRO A 309 -8.81 20.62 -2.68
N LEU A 310 -8.84 19.50 -3.39
CA LEU A 310 -7.71 19.09 -4.23
C LEU A 310 -7.47 20.03 -5.41
N ARG A 311 -8.51 20.55 -6.05
CA ARG A 311 -8.36 21.52 -7.15
C ARG A 311 -7.72 22.82 -6.65
N GLU A 312 -8.15 23.29 -5.48
CA GLU A 312 -7.57 24.47 -4.83
C GLU A 312 -6.09 24.25 -4.56
N LEU A 313 -5.74 23.13 -3.92
CA LEU A 313 -4.35 22.78 -3.62
C LEU A 313 -3.49 22.60 -4.88
N ILE A 314 -4.01 21.96 -5.93
CA ILE A 314 -3.30 21.83 -7.21
C ILE A 314 -3.04 23.21 -7.82
N GLN A 315 -4.02 24.10 -7.79
CA GLN A 315 -3.87 25.46 -8.34
C GLN A 315 -2.81 26.26 -7.60
N GLU A 316 -2.75 26.15 -6.28
CA GLU A 316 -1.74 26.81 -5.44
C GLU A 316 -0.34 26.22 -5.68
N GLU A 317 -0.19 24.90 -5.62
CA GLU A 317 1.10 24.21 -5.69
C GLU A 317 1.73 24.19 -7.09
N VAL A 318 0.92 24.22 -8.17
CA VAL A 318 1.44 24.28 -9.55
C VAL A 318 1.98 25.69 -9.87
N GLY A 319 1.56 26.72 -9.14
CA GLY A 319 2.03 28.10 -9.30
C GLY A 319 3.40 28.38 -8.70
N GLU A 320 3.83 27.62 -7.68
CA GLU A 320 5.12 27.81 -7.03
C GLU A 320 6.24 27.03 -7.75
N MET A 321 7.35 27.71 -8.05
CA MET A 321 8.54 27.09 -8.67
C MET A 321 9.15 26.04 -7.73
N GLY A 322 8.66 24.80 -7.79
CA GLY A 322 9.11 23.72 -6.91
C GLY A 322 8.30 22.43 -6.94
N GLY A 323 7.01 22.46 -7.36
CA GLY A 323 6.18 21.33 -7.84
C GLY A 323 6.01 20.07 -6.97
N GLY A 324 6.62 20.02 -5.78
CA GLY A 324 6.73 18.81 -4.96
C GLY A 324 5.41 18.35 -4.34
N GLY A 325 4.53 19.28 -3.94
CA GLY A 325 3.21 19.00 -3.37
C GLY A 325 2.15 18.71 -4.43
N ALA A 326 2.19 19.45 -5.55
CA ALA A 326 1.24 19.30 -6.67
C ALA A 326 1.12 17.85 -7.15
N LYS A 327 2.23 17.09 -7.23
CA LYS A 327 2.18 15.71 -7.73
C LYS A 327 1.35 14.78 -6.85
N TRP A 328 1.34 14.97 -5.53
CA TRP A 328 0.57 14.09 -4.65
C TRP A 328 -0.92 14.41 -4.73
N ALA A 329 -1.28 15.70 -4.76
CA ALA A 329 -2.64 16.14 -5.01
C ALA A 329 -3.16 15.67 -6.38
N LEU A 330 -2.33 15.73 -7.42
CA LEU A 330 -2.63 15.18 -8.75
C LEU A 330 -2.82 13.65 -8.71
N ASN A 331 -1.98 12.92 -7.99
CA ASN A 331 -2.16 11.47 -7.82
C ASN A 331 -3.47 11.13 -7.08
N ALA A 332 -3.86 11.92 -6.07
CA ALA A 332 -5.13 11.77 -5.37
C ALA A 332 -6.31 12.08 -6.29
N MET A 333 -6.24 13.17 -7.05
CA MET A 333 -7.25 13.55 -8.05
C MET A 333 -7.44 12.44 -9.11
N TYR A 334 -6.34 11.94 -9.68
CA TYR A 334 -6.40 10.82 -10.64
C TYR A 334 -7.10 9.59 -10.06
N PHE A 335 -6.76 9.22 -8.82
CA PHE A 335 -7.39 8.09 -8.14
C PHE A 335 -8.90 8.32 -7.98
N ILE A 336 -9.30 9.50 -7.48
CA ILE A 336 -10.71 9.86 -7.27
C ILE A 336 -11.48 9.82 -8.60
N LEU A 337 -10.96 10.41 -9.67
CA LEU A 337 -11.60 10.41 -10.98
C LEU A 337 -11.79 8.99 -11.52
N CYS A 338 -10.78 8.12 -11.36
CA CYS A 338 -10.87 6.71 -11.73
C CYS A 338 -11.93 5.94 -10.93
N GLU A 339 -12.07 6.21 -9.62
CA GLU A 339 -13.10 5.56 -8.80
C GLU A 339 -14.50 6.09 -9.13
N LEU A 340 -14.64 7.41 -9.37
CA LEU A 340 -15.90 8.02 -9.79
C LEU A 340 -16.36 7.44 -11.14
N ASP A 341 -15.48 7.34 -12.13
CA ASP A 341 -15.83 6.82 -13.46
C ASP A 341 -16.42 5.40 -13.40
N LYS A 342 -15.90 4.54 -12.52
CA LYS A 342 -16.46 3.19 -12.28
C LYS A 342 -17.88 3.21 -11.71
N ILE A 343 -18.28 4.28 -11.03
CA ILE A 343 -19.56 4.38 -10.33
C ILE A 343 -20.60 5.10 -11.18
N VAL A 344 -20.21 6.21 -11.82
CA VAL A 344 -21.11 7.10 -12.56
C VAL A 344 -21.08 6.86 -14.07
N GLY A 345 -20.01 6.27 -14.62
CA GLY A 345 -19.88 5.97 -16.05
C GLY A 345 -19.97 7.20 -16.96
N MET A 346 -19.58 8.38 -16.44
CA MET A 346 -19.78 9.67 -17.12
C MET A 346 -18.64 10.04 -18.09
N GLY A 347 -17.66 9.17 -18.33
CA GLY A 347 -16.53 9.50 -19.19
C GLY A 347 -15.50 10.39 -18.51
N LEU A 348 -15.36 10.28 -17.18
CA LEU A 348 -14.32 11.00 -16.41
C LEU A 348 -12.91 10.48 -16.69
N GLY A 349 -12.79 9.47 -17.57
CA GLY A 349 -11.53 9.02 -18.13
C GLY A 349 -10.76 10.12 -18.85
N GLU A 350 -11.43 11.11 -19.45
CA GLU A 350 -10.74 12.23 -20.12
C GLU A 350 -10.03 13.13 -19.10
N ASP A 351 -10.74 13.58 -18.07
CA ASP A 351 -10.18 14.35 -16.96
C ASP A 351 -9.03 13.60 -16.27
N ALA A 352 -9.20 12.29 -16.05
CA ALA A 352 -8.15 11.45 -15.46
C ALA A 352 -6.91 11.34 -16.37
N ARG A 353 -7.09 11.29 -17.69
CA ARG A 353 -6.00 11.30 -18.68
C ARG A 353 -5.24 12.63 -18.64
N GLU A 354 -5.95 13.76 -18.57
CA GLU A 354 -5.31 15.08 -18.45
C GLU A 354 -4.43 15.18 -17.20
N VAL A 355 -4.93 14.71 -16.05
CA VAL A 355 -4.16 14.66 -14.80
C VAL A 355 -2.89 13.81 -14.96
N LEU A 356 -2.96 12.68 -15.67
CA LEU A 356 -1.77 11.85 -15.95
C LEU A 356 -0.74 12.56 -16.83
N GLU A 357 -1.16 13.35 -17.81
CA GLU A 357 -0.22 14.14 -18.62
C GLU A 357 0.53 15.17 -17.77
N VAL A 358 -0.15 15.82 -16.83
CA VAL A 358 0.49 16.73 -15.87
C VAL A 358 1.46 15.97 -14.96
N LEU A 359 1.07 14.79 -14.45
CA LEU A 359 1.93 13.97 -13.58
C LEU A 359 3.23 13.50 -14.27
N LYS A 360 3.17 13.17 -15.56
CA LYS A 360 4.36 12.79 -16.34
C LYS A 360 5.41 13.90 -16.38
N ILE A 361 4.95 15.16 -16.35
CA ILE A 361 5.82 16.34 -16.36
C ILE A 361 6.31 16.65 -14.94
N GLN A 362 5.39 16.67 -13.95
CA GLN A 362 5.69 17.06 -12.57
C GLN A 362 6.49 16.01 -11.78
N ASP A 363 6.37 14.73 -12.12
CA ASP A 363 7.09 13.62 -11.47
C ASP A 363 7.73 12.72 -12.53
N GLY A 364 8.60 13.32 -13.34
CA GLY A 364 9.28 12.68 -14.48
C GLY A 364 10.05 11.40 -14.13
N ASP A 365 10.56 11.29 -12.90
CA ASP A 365 11.20 10.06 -12.38
C ASP A 365 10.26 8.85 -12.39
N LYS A 366 8.93 9.08 -12.42
CA LYS A 366 7.87 8.07 -12.51
C LYS A 366 7.13 8.10 -13.85
N PHE A 367 7.67 8.76 -14.88
CA PHE A 367 7.06 8.85 -16.21
C PHE A 367 6.54 7.50 -16.72
N GLU A 368 7.37 6.45 -16.71
CA GLU A 368 7.00 5.12 -17.21
C GLU A 368 5.80 4.52 -16.45
N ARG A 369 5.69 4.81 -15.14
CA ARG A 369 4.55 4.39 -14.33
C ARG A 369 3.28 5.07 -14.79
N TYR A 370 3.29 6.40 -14.94
CA TYR A 370 2.11 7.16 -15.38
C TYR A 370 1.72 6.82 -16.82
N TRP A 371 2.70 6.61 -17.69
CA TRP A 371 2.49 6.11 -19.04
C TRP A 371 1.80 4.74 -19.06
N SER A 372 2.24 3.81 -18.20
CA SER A 372 1.57 2.51 -18.05
C SER A 372 0.14 2.63 -17.52
N MET A 373 -0.08 3.50 -16.52
CA MET A 373 -1.42 3.75 -15.96
C MET A 373 -2.39 4.29 -17.01
N GLY A 374 -1.94 5.20 -17.89
CA GLY A 374 -2.76 5.70 -19.00
C GLY A 374 -3.16 4.61 -19.99
N LYS A 375 -2.26 3.68 -20.31
CA LYS A 375 -2.58 2.54 -21.17
C LYS A 375 -3.56 1.56 -20.56
N GLU A 376 -3.50 1.34 -19.25
CA GLU A 376 -4.48 0.50 -18.55
C GLU A 376 -5.87 1.12 -18.55
N ALA A 377 -5.97 2.46 -18.50
CA ALA A 377 -7.22 3.17 -18.71
C ALA A 377 -7.72 3.04 -20.16
N GLU A 378 -6.84 3.20 -21.16
CA GLU A 378 -7.16 2.99 -22.59
C GLU A 378 -7.58 1.55 -22.91
N ALA A 379 -6.98 0.54 -22.27
CA ALA A 379 -7.33 -0.87 -22.47
C ALA A 379 -8.72 -1.25 -21.91
N ARG A 380 -9.30 -0.40 -21.05
CA ARG A 380 -10.69 -0.55 -20.57
C ARG A 380 -11.70 0.09 -21.52
N GLU A 381 -11.24 0.90 -22.47
CA GLU A 381 -12.01 1.52 -23.54
C GLU A 381 -11.66 0.84 -24.89
N THR A 382 -12.29 -0.30 -25.19
CA THR A 382 -12.43 -0.71 -26.60
C THR A 382 -13.47 0.22 -27.23
N THR A 383 -13.05 1.41 -27.65
CA THR A 383 -13.93 2.40 -28.27
C THR A 383 -13.91 2.21 -29.79
N VAL A 384 -15.04 1.80 -30.35
CA VAL A 384 -15.33 1.97 -31.78
C VAL A 384 -15.74 3.44 -31.96
N LEU A 385 -14.86 4.25 -32.56
CA LEU A 385 -15.17 5.64 -32.90
C LEU A 385 -15.78 5.69 -34.30
N PHE A 386 -17.07 6.04 -34.36
CA PHE A 386 -17.75 6.41 -35.61
C PHE A 386 -17.61 7.92 -35.79
N HIS A 387 -16.86 8.37 -36.79
CA HIS A 387 -16.88 9.77 -37.19
C HIS A 387 -17.79 9.92 -38.41
N TYR A 388 -18.93 10.60 -38.22
CA TYR A 388 -19.78 11.04 -39.31
C TYR A 388 -19.31 12.44 -39.73
N LEU A 389 -18.84 12.60 -40.96
CA LEU A 389 -18.53 13.93 -41.51
C LEU A 389 -19.83 14.48 -42.12
N GLU A 390 -20.58 15.27 -41.37
CA GLU A 390 -21.53 16.20 -41.98
C GLU A 390 -20.75 17.41 -42.49
N ARG A 391 -20.49 17.46 -43.80
CA ARG A 391 -20.25 18.71 -44.54
C ARG A 391 -20.30 18.47 -46.06
N ASP A 392 -21.35 19.00 -46.68
CA ASP A 392 -21.43 19.45 -48.09
C ASP A 392 -20.70 18.61 -49.15
N THR A 393 -20.92 17.30 -49.15
CA THR A 393 -20.78 16.48 -50.36
C THR A 393 -22.11 15.80 -50.61
N GLU A 394 -22.60 15.77 -51.84
CA GLU A 394 -23.88 15.15 -52.24
C GLU A 394 -23.96 13.63 -51.95
N GLU A 395 -22.99 13.05 -51.23
CA GLU A 395 -22.88 11.64 -50.90
C GLU A 395 -22.36 11.43 -49.45
N PRO A 396 -22.97 10.54 -48.64
CA PRO A 396 -22.53 10.26 -47.27
C PRO A 396 -21.27 9.39 -47.24
N ASN A 397 -20.20 9.90 -46.61
CA ASN A 397 -18.95 9.16 -46.35
C ASN A 397 -18.82 8.90 -44.84
N ALA A 398 -18.69 7.63 -44.42
CA ALA A 398 -18.51 7.26 -43.02
C ALA A 398 -17.07 6.82 -42.74
N PHE A 399 -16.48 7.36 -41.66
CA PHE A 399 -15.16 6.97 -41.21
C PHE A 399 -15.26 6.05 -40.01
N VAL A 400 -14.58 4.89 -40.08
CA VAL A 400 -14.48 3.94 -38.97
C VAL A 400 -13.00 3.70 -38.65
N GLU A 401 -12.54 4.22 -37.52
CA GLU A 401 -11.22 3.90 -36.98
C GLU A 401 -11.35 2.76 -35.96
N LEU A 402 -10.68 1.64 -36.23
CA LEU A 402 -10.63 0.49 -35.36
C LEU A 402 -9.25 0.39 -34.72
N LYS A 403 -9.14 0.80 -33.45
CA LYS A 403 -7.91 0.61 -32.67
C LYS A 403 -7.98 -0.75 -31.97
N ARG A 404 -7.10 -1.67 -32.36
CA ARG A 404 -6.93 -2.92 -31.60
C ARG A 404 -5.99 -2.65 -30.41
N GLY A 405 -6.45 -2.92 -29.20
CA GLY A 405 -5.59 -3.02 -28.03
C GLY A 405 -4.60 -4.19 -28.18
N ALA A 406 -3.34 -4.00 -27.77
CA ALA A 406 -2.30 -5.00 -27.95
C ALA A 406 -2.67 -6.33 -27.27
N PHE A 407 -2.66 -7.45 -28.02
CA PHE A 407 -2.65 -8.77 -27.40
C PHE A 407 -1.29 -9.04 -26.76
N LYS A 408 -1.31 -9.58 -25.55
CA LYS A 408 -0.13 -9.89 -24.74
C LYS A 408 0.82 -10.81 -25.53
N GLY A 409 1.98 -10.31 -25.94
CA GLY A 409 3.05 -11.10 -26.57
C GLY A 409 3.45 -10.71 -28.01
N HIS A 410 2.67 -9.87 -28.70
CA HIS A 410 3.07 -9.35 -30.01
C HIS A 410 3.82 -8.02 -29.89
N LYS A 411 4.99 -7.91 -30.56
CA LYS A 411 5.82 -6.69 -30.58
C LYS A 411 5.26 -5.58 -31.48
N ASP A 412 4.21 -5.89 -32.24
CA ASP A 412 3.74 -5.00 -33.30
C ASP A 412 2.44 -4.29 -32.92
N LYS A 413 2.43 -2.97 -33.14
CA LYS A 413 1.29 -2.08 -32.85
C LYS A 413 0.65 -1.67 -34.16
N SER A 414 -0.16 -2.55 -34.74
CA SER A 414 -0.89 -2.19 -35.96
C SER A 414 -2.10 -1.32 -35.64
N LYS A 415 -2.13 -0.11 -36.21
CA LYS A 415 -3.35 0.72 -36.29
C LYS A 415 -4.05 0.39 -37.60
N TYR A 416 -5.36 0.17 -37.55
CA TYR A 416 -6.17 -0.12 -38.73
C TYR A 416 -7.18 0.99 -38.95
N VAL A 417 -7.19 1.53 -40.16
CA VAL A 417 -8.17 2.53 -40.58
C VAL A 417 -8.86 1.98 -41.82
N ALA A 418 -10.17 1.79 -41.75
CA ALA A 418 -10.97 1.29 -42.85
C ALA A 418 -11.98 2.35 -43.29
N TRP A 419 -12.05 2.57 -44.60
CA TRP A 419 -12.86 3.61 -45.21
C TRP A 419 -14.04 2.93 -45.88
N PHE A 420 -15.24 3.38 -45.55
CA PHE A 420 -16.47 2.80 -46.07
C PHE A 420 -17.32 3.91 -46.66
N TRP A 421 -17.81 3.68 -47.87
CA TRP A 421 -18.89 4.44 -48.45
C TRP A 421 -20.19 3.76 -48.08
N ILE A 422 -21.12 4.48 -47.48
CA ILE A 422 -22.47 4.00 -47.23
C ILE A 422 -23.36 4.70 -48.25
N LYS A 423 -23.84 3.95 -49.25
CA LYS A 423 -24.68 4.49 -50.32
C LYS A 423 -26.09 4.79 -49.80
N PRO A 424 -26.85 5.68 -50.47
CA PRO A 424 -28.22 6.01 -50.06
C PRO A 424 -29.18 4.81 -50.00
N ASP A 425 -28.87 3.72 -50.71
CA ASP A 425 -29.63 2.46 -50.68
C ASP A 425 -29.23 1.53 -49.51
N GLY A 426 -28.32 1.99 -48.63
CA GLY A 426 -27.82 1.23 -47.48
C GLY A 426 -26.69 0.25 -47.82
N SER A 427 -26.28 0.13 -49.09
CA SER A 427 -25.16 -0.71 -49.48
C SER A 427 -23.83 -0.08 -49.06
N ILE A 428 -22.87 -0.91 -48.64
CA ILE A 428 -21.56 -0.47 -48.16
C ILE A 428 -20.49 -0.84 -49.19
N GLU A 429 -19.76 0.15 -49.68
CA GLU A 429 -18.60 -0.05 -50.54
C GLU A 429 -17.31 0.30 -49.79
N ARG A 430 -16.40 -0.67 -49.65
CA ARG A 430 -15.12 -0.45 -48.96
C ARG A 430 -14.17 0.30 -49.88
N LEU A 431 -13.91 1.58 -49.55
CA LEU A 431 -13.11 2.48 -50.38
C LEU A 431 -11.60 2.21 -50.23
N ALA A 432 -11.13 2.00 -49.00
CA ALA A 432 -9.71 1.79 -48.73
C ALA A 432 -9.48 1.10 -47.39
N PHE A 433 -8.37 0.37 -47.28
CA PHE A 433 -7.85 -0.13 -46.02
C PHE A 433 -6.42 0.35 -45.83
N ARG A 434 -6.14 0.93 -44.66
CA ARG A 434 -4.80 1.35 -44.29
C ARG A 434 -4.38 0.65 -43.01
N SER A 435 -3.24 -0.02 -43.06
CA SER A 435 -2.55 -0.47 -41.85
C SER A 435 -1.28 0.35 -41.67
N TRP A 436 -1.00 0.68 -40.41
CA TRP A 436 0.24 1.33 -40.04
C TRP A 436 1.08 0.36 -39.20
N ASP A 437 2.30 0.11 -39.64
CA ASP A 437 3.33 -0.67 -38.94
C ASP A 437 4.57 0.22 -38.78
N LYS A 438 5.24 0.11 -37.63
CA LYS A 438 6.47 0.83 -37.30
C LYS A 438 7.64 0.51 -38.22
N GLU A 439 7.74 -0.69 -38.79
CA GLU A 439 8.85 -1.07 -39.68
C GLU A 439 8.67 -0.59 -41.12
N HIS A 440 7.43 -0.43 -41.60
CA HIS A 440 7.15 -0.28 -43.03
C HIS A 440 6.34 0.97 -43.41
N GLY A 441 5.90 1.78 -42.43
CA GLY A 441 5.09 2.97 -42.68
C GLY A 441 3.64 2.67 -43.07
N LEU A 442 2.95 3.68 -43.63
CA LEU A 442 1.53 3.59 -44.01
C LEU A 442 1.38 2.72 -45.26
N ARG A 443 0.74 1.54 -45.14
CA ARG A 443 0.41 0.67 -46.27
C ARG A 443 -1.03 0.92 -46.72
N MET A 444 -1.23 1.13 -48.03
CA MET A 444 -2.56 1.26 -48.63
C MET A 444 -2.93 -0.03 -49.38
N PHE A 445 -4.15 -0.50 -49.19
CA PHE A 445 -4.70 -1.64 -49.92
C PHE A 445 -5.94 -1.18 -50.69
N GLU A 446 -5.87 -1.23 -52.02
CA GLU A 446 -7.01 -1.09 -52.92
C GLU A 446 -7.59 -2.48 -53.24
N GLN A 447 -8.91 -2.60 -53.21
CA GLN A 447 -9.73 -3.75 -53.61
C GLN A 447 -9.00 -5.11 -53.70
N GLY A 448 -8.76 -5.73 -52.53
CA GLY A 448 -8.63 -7.20 -52.42
C GLY A 448 -7.47 -7.90 -53.15
N MET A 449 -6.52 -7.18 -53.77
CA MET A 449 -5.32 -7.80 -54.30
C MET A 449 -4.11 -7.47 -53.43
N LEU A 450 -3.56 -8.51 -52.79
CA LEU A 450 -2.15 -8.54 -52.40
C LEU A 450 -1.34 -8.52 -53.69
N THR A 451 -0.68 -7.41 -54.01
CA THR A 451 0.46 -7.46 -54.94
C THR A 451 1.65 -8.05 -54.18
N ASN A 452 1.68 -9.38 -54.20
CA ASN A 452 2.81 -10.32 -54.11
C ASN A 452 2.75 -11.35 -52.96
N ASP A 453 2.84 -12.61 -53.44
CA ASP A 453 3.13 -13.90 -52.83
C ASP A 453 2.05 -14.71 -52.08
N GLU A 454 1.38 -15.55 -52.89
CA GLU A 454 1.15 -16.99 -52.73
C GLU A 454 1.16 -17.58 -51.30
N SER A 455 -0.02 -17.77 -50.71
CA SER A 455 -0.44 -19.10 -50.21
C SER A 455 -1.91 -19.04 -49.77
N GLY A 456 -2.71 -19.95 -50.34
CA GLY A 456 -4.13 -20.06 -50.05
C GLY A 456 -4.39 -20.52 -48.61
N ALA A 457 -5.18 -19.73 -47.88
CA ALA A 457 -5.84 -20.17 -46.66
C ALA A 457 -7.27 -19.64 -46.69
N GLY A 458 -8.25 -20.54 -46.86
CA GLY A 458 -9.65 -20.22 -46.65
C GLY A 458 -9.95 -20.14 -45.15
N TRP A 459 -10.70 -19.13 -44.74
CA TRP A 459 -11.06 -18.88 -43.34
C TRP A 459 -12.46 -19.41 -43.03
N VAL A 460 -12.60 -20.05 -41.86
CA VAL A 460 -13.86 -20.57 -41.28
C VAL A 460 -14.25 -19.64 -40.13
N THR A 461 -15.45 -19.07 -40.15
CA THR A 461 -16.00 -18.23 -39.07
C THR A 461 -16.87 -19.07 -38.12
N SER A 462 -16.63 -18.99 -36.81
CA SER A 462 -17.46 -19.60 -35.76
C SER A 462 -18.65 -18.70 -35.39
N GLY A 463 -19.85 -19.28 -35.29
CA GLY A 463 -21.13 -18.56 -35.36
C GLY A 463 -21.63 -17.80 -34.12
N ASP A 464 -20.82 -17.54 -33.10
CA ASP A 464 -21.28 -16.85 -31.87
C ASP A 464 -21.05 -15.32 -31.89
N GLU A 465 -20.08 -14.84 -32.68
CA GLU A 465 -19.70 -13.41 -32.74
C GLU A 465 -20.73 -12.53 -33.48
N GLU A 466 -21.53 -13.14 -34.37
CA GLU A 466 -22.59 -12.45 -35.12
C GLU A 466 -23.76 -12.04 -34.22
N GLY A 467 -24.08 -12.87 -33.22
CA GLY A 467 -25.19 -12.64 -32.29
C GLY A 467 -24.92 -11.47 -31.34
N GLU A 468 -23.72 -11.39 -30.78
CA GLU A 468 -23.33 -10.35 -29.83
C GLU A 468 -23.28 -8.95 -30.47
N MET A 469 -22.79 -8.86 -31.71
CA MET A 469 -22.74 -7.61 -32.49
C MET A 469 -24.12 -7.06 -32.83
N LEU A 470 -25.05 -7.93 -33.23
CA LEU A 470 -26.44 -7.54 -33.54
C LEU A 470 -27.17 -7.01 -32.30
N GLU A 471 -26.91 -7.60 -31.13
CA GLU A 471 -27.57 -7.19 -29.89
C GLU A 471 -27.01 -5.87 -29.35
N LEU A 472 -25.71 -5.62 -29.54
CA LEU A 472 -25.06 -4.35 -29.22
C LEU A 472 -25.59 -3.19 -30.07
N MET A 473 -25.75 -3.41 -31.39
CA MET A 473 -26.28 -2.39 -32.31
C MET A 473 -27.75 -2.07 -32.03
N LYS A 474 -28.58 -3.08 -31.71
CA LYS A 474 -29.96 -2.89 -31.26
C LYS A 474 -30.06 -2.07 -29.97
N ARG A 475 -29.18 -2.31 -28.99
CA ARG A 475 -29.14 -1.54 -27.72
C ARG A 475 -28.74 -0.07 -27.94
N LYS A 476 -28.10 0.26 -29.05
CA LYS A 476 -27.67 1.62 -29.42
C LYS A 476 -28.62 2.31 -30.41
N GLY A 477 -29.78 1.72 -30.70
CA GLY A 477 -30.81 2.32 -31.54
C GLY A 477 -30.47 2.34 -33.03
N VAL A 478 -29.51 1.51 -33.47
CA VAL A 478 -29.11 1.42 -34.88
C VAL A 478 -29.76 0.19 -35.50
N GLU A 479 -30.76 0.37 -36.35
CA GLU A 479 -31.31 -0.72 -37.18
C GLU A 479 -30.38 -0.93 -38.38
N VAL A 480 -29.48 -1.90 -38.24
CA VAL A 480 -28.65 -2.37 -39.35
C VAL A 480 -29.09 -3.78 -39.72
N GLY A 481 -29.38 -4.02 -40.99
CA GLY A 481 -29.79 -5.34 -41.49
C GLY A 481 -28.76 -6.42 -41.20
N ARG A 482 -29.23 -7.64 -40.89
CA ARG A 482 -28.41 -8.83 -40.55
C ARG A 482 -27.26 -9.08 -41.54
N GLU A 483 -27.49 -8.72 -42.80
CA GLU A 483 -26.57 -8.85 -43.92
C GLU A 483 -25.31 -7.96 -43.78
N ILE A 484 -25.42 -6.80 -43.13
CA ILE A 484 -24.32 -5.85 -42.92
C ILE A 484 -23.39 -6.32 -41.78
N VAL A 485 -23.95 -6.92 -40.71
CA VAL A 485 -23.16 -7.54 -39.65
C VAL A 485 -22.40 -8.76 -40.17
N GLN A 486 -23.05 -9.58 -41.02
CA GLN A 486 -22.41 -10.71 -41.69
C GLN A 486 -21.29 -10.28 -42.64
N ALA A 487 -21.42 -9.12 -43.31
CA ALA A 487 -20.35 -8.58 -44.16
C ALA A 487 -19.14 -8.11 -43.34
N CYS A 488 -19.36 -7.47 -42.19
CA CYS A 488 -18.29 -7.04 -41.29
C CYS A 488 -17.55 -8.23 -40.65
N VAL A 489 -18.26 -9.28 -40.24
CA VAL A 489 -17.67 -10.51 -39.67
C VAL A 489 -16.91 -11.33 -40.72
N LYS A 490 -17.34 -11.34 -41.99
CA LYS A 490 -16.61 -11.98 -43.09
C LYS A 490 -15.33 -11.24 -43.53
N ILE A 491 -15.20 -9.97 -43.15
CA ILE A 491 -14.07 -9.08 -43.51
C ILE A 491 -13.05 -8.96 -42.36
N TRP A 492 -13.48 -9.24 -41.12
CA TRP A 492 -12.64 -9.41 -39.93
C TRP A 492 -11.84 -10.72 -40.02
#